data_AF-A0A7V9FGW4-F1
#
_entry.id   AF-A0A7V9FGW4-F1
#
_cell.length_a   1.000
_cell.length_b   1.000
_cell.length_c   1.000
_cell.angle_alpha   90.00
_cell.angle_beta   90.00
_cell.angle_gamma   90.00
#
_symmetry.space_group_name_H-M   'P 1'
#
loop_
_entity.id
_entity.type
_entity.pdbx_description
1 polymer ?
#
loop_
_entity_poly.entity_id
_entity_poly.type
_entity_poly.pdbx_seq_one_letter_code
_entity_poly.pdbx_strand_id
1 'polypeptide(L)'
;MSDSPPVILIGLDATEIDVVERLLAAGRLPNLAKLRQQGRWGRLQTEPPHFLSLVWSTFFCSSRLGDQGWYFNKIWNPDRQRLEYVDPSWLPLQPFWLSLDQSYRLAIIDLPYSA
;
A
#
# COMPACT_ATOMS: atom_id res chain seq x y z
N MET A 1 -3.12 29.27 5.26
CA MET A 1 -2.86 27.99 4.58
C MET A 1 -1.36 27.80 4.63
N SER A 2 -0.84 26.74 5.23
CA SER A 2 0.61 26.59 5.40
C SER A 2 1.28 26.50 4.02
N ASP A 3 2.36 27.26 3.81
CA ASP A 3 3.25 27.21 2.62
C ASP A 3 3.98 25.88 2.42
N SER A 4 3.55 24.82 3.11
CA SER A 4 4.16 23.51 3.04
C SER A 4 3.80 22.85 1.70
N PRO A 5 4.80 22.28 0.98
CA PRO A 5 4.53 21.59 -0.27
C PRO A 5 3.59 20.38 -0.05
N PRO A 6 2.78 20.01 -1.06
CA PRO A 6 1.92 18.85 -0.96
C PRO A 6 2.75 17.57 -0.81
N VAL A 7 2.25 16.63 -0.01
CA VAL A 7 2.83 15.29 0.15
C VAL A 7 2.10 14.35 -0.80
N ILE A 8 2.85 13.60 -1.62
CA ILE A 8 2.30 12.64 -2.59
C ILE A 8 2.88 11.26 -2.27
N LEU A 9 1.99 10.28 -2.11
CA LEU A 9 2.35 8.87 -1.99
C LEU A 9 1.95 8.19 -3.30
N ILE A 10 2.90 7.49 -3.92
CA ILE A 10 2.69 6.77 -5.18
C ILE A 10 2.95 5.29 -4.93
N GLY A 11 1.90 4.48 -5.09
CA GLY A 11 1.99 3.04 -5.14
C GLY A 11 2.09 2.56 -6.59
N LEU A 12 3.08 1.73 -6.91
CA LEU A 12 3.18 1.08 -8.21
C LEU A 12 2.92 -0.41 -8.03
N ASP A 13 1.73 -0.87 -8.45
CA ASP A 13 1.32 -2.25 -8.28
C ASP A 13 2.13 -3.21 -9.17
N ALA A 14 2.29 -4.45 -8.68
CA ALA A 14 3.05 -5.52 -9.34
C ALA A 14 4.46 -5.11 -9.83
N THR A 15 5.07 -4.11 -9.20
CA THR A 15 6.39 -3.61 -9.60
C THR A 15 7.49 -4.51 -9.07
N GLU A 16 8.12 -5.25 -9.97
CA GLU A 16 9.28 -6.08 -9.65
C GLU A 16 10.54 -5.18 -9.55
N ILE A 17 11.17 -5.19 -8.37
CA ILE A 17 12.23 -4.23 -8.02
C ILE A 17 13.50 -4.48 -8.85
N ASP A 18 13.82 -5.72 -9.19
CA ASP A 18 15.02 -6.03 -9.98
C ASP A 18 14.85 -5.58 -11.44
N VAL A 19 13.64 -5.60 -12.00
CA VAL A 19 13.30 -4.97 -13.30
C VAL A 19 13.55 -3.47 -13.22
N VAL A 20 13.09 -2.80 -12.16
CA VAL A 20 13.31 -1.36 -11.96
C VAL A 20 14.80 -1.05 -11.90
N GLU A 21 15.59 -1.83 -11.17
CA GLU A 21 17.05 -1.65 -11.11
C GLU A 21 17.73 -1.85 -12.47
N ARG A 22 17.34 -2.87 -13.24
CA ARG A 22 17.85 -3.07 -14.61
C ARG A 22 17.51 -1.90 -15.52
N LEU A 23 16.30 -1.36 -15.44
CA LEU A 23 15.87 -0.22 -16.24
C LEU A 23 16.55 1.09 -15.82
N LEU A 24 16.80 1.29 -14.53
CA LEU A 24 17.60 2.40 -14.02
C LEU A 24 19.04 2.33 -14.56
N ALA A 25 19.68 1.16 -14.49
CA ALA A 25 21.03 0.95 -15.00
C ALA A 25 21.12 1.19 -16.52
N ALA A 26 20.07 0.85 -17.26
CA ALA A 26 19.95 1.13 -18.70
C ALA A 26 19.59 2.59 -19.04
N GLY A 27 19.46 3.49 -18.05
CA GLY A 27 19.08 4.88 -18.26
C GLY A 27 17.63 5.09 -18.73
N ARG A 28 16.76 4.08 -18.58
CA ARG A 28 15.38 4.07 -19.10
C ARG A 28 14.37 4.73 -18.18
N LEU A 29 14.75 5.04 -16.93
CA LEU A 29 13.89 5.65 -15.91
C LEU A 29 14.48 6.97 -15.38
N PRO A 30 14.61 8.01 -16.22
CA PRO A 30 15.35 9.23 -15.86
C PRO A 30 14.74 9.99 -14.69
N ASN A 31 13.41 9.99 -14.53
CA ASN A 31 12.75 10.65 -13.42
C ASN A 31 12.96 9.90 -12.10
N LEU A 32 12.85 8.57 -12.12
CA LEU A 32 13.12 7.75 -10.94
C LEU A 32 14.60 7.81 -10.54
N ALA A 33 15.51 7.88 -11.51
CA ALA A 33 16.93 8.08 -11.26
C ALA A 33 17.20 9.41 -10.53
N LYS A 34 16.57 10.51 -10.96
CA LYS A 34 16.64 11.81 -10.28
C LYS A 34 16.10 11.74 -8.85
N LEU A 35 14.94 11.09 -8.64
CA LEU A 35 14.37 10.91 -7.30
C LEU A 35 15.30 10.10 -6.40
N ARG A 36 15.90 9.02 -6.90
CA ARG A 36 16.86 8.19 -6.15
C ARG A 36 18.13 8.96 -5.79
N GLN A 37 18.60 9.86 -6.67
CA GLN A 37 19.78 10.70 -6.43
C GLN A 37 19.52 11.83 -5.42
N GLN A 38 18.33 12.43 -5.47
CA GLN A 38 17.96 13.59 -4.63
C GLN A 38 17.29 13.20 -3.31
N GLY A 39 16.88 11.95 -3.17
CA GLY A 39 16.14 11.45 -2.01
C GLY A 39 16.84 10.31 -1.29
N ARG A 40 16.04 9.50 -0.57
CA ARG A 40 16.48 8.27 0.08
C ARG A 40 15.74 7.09 -0.53
N TRP A 41 16.41 5.96 -0.61
CA TRP A 41 15.84 4.73 -1.13
C TRP A 41 16.36 3.54 -0.32
N GLY A 42 15.58 2.46 -0.29
CA GLY A 42 15.95 1.20 0.34
C GLY A 42 15.00 0.09 -0.11
N ARG A 43 15.46 -1.16 0.02
CA ARG A 43 14.60 -2.32 -0.17
C ARG A 43 13.77 -2.54 1.10
N LEU A 44 12.47 -2.74 0.92
CA LEU A 44 11.58 -3.15 2.00
C LEU A 44 11.43 -4.67 1.96
N GLN A 45 11.39 -5.27 3.14
CA GLN A 45 11.07 -6.69 3.29
C GLN A 45 9.58 -6.82 3.61
N THR A 46 8.87 -7.67 2.86
CA THR A 46 7.50 -8.05 3.19
C THR A 46 7.51 -9.04 4.35
N GLU A 47 6.69 -8.80 5.37
CA GLU A 47 6.56 -9.69 6.52
C GLU A 47 5.08 -10.04 6.78
N PRO A 48 4.73 -11.34 6.81
CA PRO A 48 5.53 -12.51 6.42
C PRO A 48 5.87 -12.56 4.92
N PRO A 49 6.98 -13.24 4.54
CA PRO A 49 7.30 -13.51 3.13
C PRO A 49 6.13 -14.21 2.42
N HIS A 50 5.91 -13.90 1.14
CA HIS A 50 4.90 -14.50 0.25
C HIS A 50 3.45 -13.99 0.37
N PHE A 51 3.13 -13.08 1.28
CA PHE A 51 1.80 -12.45 1.36
C PHE A 51 1.68 -11.18 0.50
N LEU A 52 2.07 -11.27 -0.77
CA LEU A 52 2.16 -10.13 -1.70
C LEU A 52 0.80 -9.45 -1.92
N SER A 53 -0.29 -10.22 -1.91
CA SER A 53 -1.65 -9.70 -2.10
C SER A 53 -2.14 -8.78 -0.97
N LEU A 54 -1.42 -8.72 0.15
CA LEU A 54 -1.82 -7.98 1.35
C LEU A 54 -0.95 -6.75 1.62
N VAL A 55 -0.01 -6.43 0.72
CA VAL A 55 0.85 -5.26 0.89
C VAL A 55 0.04 -3.97 0.98
N TRP A 56 -1.05 -3.87 0.21
CA TRP A 56 -1.90 -2.69 0.19
C TRP A 56 -2.61 -2.44 1.52
N SER A 57 -3.20 -3.47 2.13
CA SER A 57 -3.88 -3.31 3.43
C SER A 57 -2.91 -2.88 4.53
N THR A 58 -1.71 -3.44 4.57
CA THR A 58 -0.68 -2.97 5.53
C THR A 58 -0.23 -1.54 5.25
N PHE A 59 -0.10 -1.17 3.98
CA PHE A 59 0.31 0.17 3.55
C PHE A 59 -0.70 1.22 4.00
N PHE A 60 -1.99 1.05 3.70
CA PHE A 60 -2.97 2.06 4.03
C PHE A 60 -3.47 1.97 5.48
N CYS A 61 -3.48 0.82 6.14
CA CYS A 61 -3.92 0.72 7.54
C CYS A 61 -2.80 0.96 8.56
N SER A 62 -1.55 1.15 8.13
CA SER A 62 -0.41 1.35 9.03
C SER A 62 -0.30 0.28 10.13
N SER A 63 -0.64 -0.97 9.80
CA SER A 63 -0.69 -2.10 10.73
C SER A 63 0.00 -3.33 10.14
N ARG A 64 0.44 -4.23 11.01
CA ARG A 64 1.08 -5.49 10.59
C ARG A 64 0.02 -6.51 10.21
N LEU A 65 0.36 -7.42 9.30
CA LEU A 65 -0.55 -8.49 8.86
C LEU A 65 -1.18 -9.28 10.00
N GLY A 66 -0.39 -9.62 11.03
CA GLY A 66 -0.85 -10.37 12.19
C GLY A 66 -1.89 -9.64 13.05
N ASP A 67 -1.89 -8.31 13.03
CA ASP A 67 -2.74 -7.48 13.88
C ASP A 67 -4.07 -7.10 13.19
N GLN A 68 -4.10 -7.13 11.85
CA GLN A 68 -5.25 -6.65 11.07
C GLN A 68 -6.32 -7.70 10.75
N GLY A 69 -5.97 -9.00 10.74
CA GLY A 69 -6.92 -10.08 10.44
C GLY A 69 -7.38 -10.21 8.97
N TRP A 70 -7.02 -9.27 8.08
CA TRP A 70 -7.30 -9.38 6.63
C TRP A 70 -6.21 -10.18 5.93
N TYR A 71 -6.52 -11.43 5.58
CA TYR A 71 -5.58 -12.33 4.90
C TYR A 71 -5.94 -12.69 3.47
N PHE A 72 -7.20 -12.52 3.06
CA PHE A 72 -7.66 -12.81 1.71
C PHE A 72 -9.01 -12.13 1.45
N ASN A 73 -9.49 -12.11 0.20
CA ASN A 73 -10.82 -11.56 -0.11
C ASN A 73 -11.96 -12.42 0.46
N LYS A 74 -11.72 -13.72 0.66
CA LYS A 74 -12.62 -14.65 1.34
C LYS A 74 -11.94 -15.23 2.57
N ILE A 75 -12.56 -15.08 3.73
CA ILE A 75 -12.06 -15.60 5.00
C ILE A 75 -13.10 -16.51 5.66
N TRP A 76 -12.64 -17.39 6.54
CA TRP A 76 -13.52 -18.26 7.32
C TRP A 76 -14.22 -17.44 8.40
N ASN A 77 -15.55 -17.44 8.43
CA ASN A 77 -16.34 -16.91 9.52
C ASN A 77 -16.63 -18.06 10.51
N PRO A 78 -16.02 -18.09 11.71
CA PRO A 78 -16.20 -19.18 12.66
C PRO A 78 -17.62 -19.20 13.27
N ASP A 79 -18.27 -18.06 13.45
CA ASP A 79 -19.62 -18.02 14.03
C ASP A 79 -20.65 -18.62 13.07
N ARG A 80 -20.43 -18.44 11.76
CA ARG A 80 -21.33 -18.88 10.68
C ARG A 80 -20.88 -20.16 9.99
N GLN A 81 -19.72 -20.70 10.37
CA GLN A 81 -19.12 -21.92 9.86
C GLN A 81 -19.06 -21.98 8.32
N ARG A 82 -18.66 -20.88 7.68
CA ARG A 82 -18.55 -20.80 6.22
C ARG A 82 -17.51 -19.78 5.75
N LEU A 83 -17.04 -19.92 4.51
CA LEU A 83 -16.24 -18.91 3.84
C LEU A 83 -17.14 -17.75 3.39
N GLU A 84 -16.76 -16.52 3.73
CA GLU A 84 -17.45 -15.31 3.33
C GLU A 84 -16.48 -14.31 2.74
N TYR A 85 -16.99 -13.38 1.92
CA TYR A 85 -16.21 -12.19 1.57
C TYR A 85 -15.91 -11.41 2.85
N VAL A 86 -14.71 -10.82 2.92
CA VAL A 86 -14.34 -9.92 4.01
C VAL A 86 -15.33 -8.76 4.05
N ASP A 87 -16.01 -8.62 5.18
CA ASP A 87 -16.72 -7.41 5.54
C ASP A 87 -15.75 -6.54 6.38
N PRO A 88 -15.41 -5.33 5.92
CA PRO A 88 -14.53 -4.43 6.67
C PRO A 88 -15.01 -4.12 8.09
N SER A 89 -16.31 -4.21 8.38
CA SER A 89 -16.85 -3.99 9.72
C SER A 89 -16.42 -5.05 10.75
N TRP A 90 -15.95 -6.22 10.29
CA TRP A 90 -15.49 -7.29 11.17
C TRP A 90 -14.03 -7.12 11.62
N LEU A 91 -13.30 -6.24 10.96
CA LEU A 91 -11.87 -6.09 11.17
C LEU A 91 -11.57 -4.71 11.79
N PRO A 92 -10.57 -4.60 12.67
CA PRO A 92 -10.16 -3.34 13.28
C PRO A 92 -9.35 -2.47 12.29
N LEU A 93 -9.80 -2.36 11.04
CA LEU A 93 -9.07 -1.71 9.96
C LEU A 93 -9.52 -0.26 9.80
N GLN A 94 -8.55 0.65 9.87
CA GLN A 94 -8.75 2.06 9.58
C GLN A 94 -7.60 2.53 8.69
N PRO A 95 -7.88 3.04 7.49
CA PRO A 95 -6.86 3.69 6.71
C PRO A 95 -6.29 4.91 7.44
N PHE A 96 -4.97 5.10 7.40
CA PHE A 96 -4.26 6.13 8.18
C PHE A 96 -4.76 7.54 7.86
N TRP A 97 -5.29 7.76 6.65
CA TRP A 97 -5.79 9.06 6.23
C TRP A 97 -7.07 9.49 6.97
N LEU A 98 -7.81 8.56 7.58
CA LEU A 98 -8.95 8.90 8.44
C LEU A 98 -8.51 9.52 9.77
N SER A 99 -7.25 9.33 10.16
CA SER A 99 -6.65 9.91 11.36
C SER A 99 -5.97 11.27 11.11
N LEU A 100 -5.97 11.76 9.86
CA LEU A 100 -5.39 13.06 9.53
C LEU A 100 -6.29 14.20 10.05
N ASP A 101 -5.67 15.31 10.42
CA ASP A 101 -6.38 16.53 10.82
C ASP A 101 -7.25 17.06 9.67
N GLN A 102 -8.42 17.61 9.99
CA GLN A 102 -9.39 18.08 9.00
C GLN A 102 -8.92 19.30 8.19
N SER A 103 -7.83 19.97 8.60
CA SER A 103 -7.20 21.03 7.82
C SER A 103 -6.49 20.53 6.56
N TYR A 104 -6.16 19.23 6.48
CA TYR A 104 -5.55 18.66 5.28
C TYR A 104 -6.57 18.50 4.15
N ARG A 105 -6.17 18.87 2.93
CA ARG A 105 -6.91 18.54 1.72
C ARG A 105 -6.39 17.22 1.17
N LEU A 106 -7.25 16.21 1.12
CA LEU A 106 -6.91 14.85 0.71
C LEU A 106 -7.57 14.51 -0.64
N ALA A 107 -6.82 13.80 -1.49
CA ALA A 107 -7.34 13.12 -2.65
C ALA A 107 -6.80 11.69 -2.67
N ILE A 108 -7.68 10.70 -2.88
CA ILE A 108 -7.32 9.29 -3.02
C ILE A 108 -7.73 8.88 -4.42
N ILE A 109 -6.78 8.33 -5.16
CA ILE A 109 -7.00 7.81 -6.51
C ILE A 109 -6.49 6.38 -6.50
N ASP A 110 -7.40 5.45 -6.78
CA ASP A 110 -7.07 4.04 -6.98
C ASP A 110 -7.54 3.62 -8.37
N LEU A 111 -6.77 2.77 -9.04
CA LEU A 111 -7.14 2.24 -10.34
C LEU A 111 -8.05 1.04 -10.12
N PRO A 112 -9.25 1.00 -10.73
CA PRO A 112 -10.11 -0.16 -10.56
C PRO A 112 -9.39 -1.41 -11.07
N TYR A 113 -9.57 -2.53 -10.36
CA TYR A 113 -9.41 -3.85 -10.98
C TYR A 113 -10.32 -3.87 -12.21
N SER A 114 -9.74 -3.82 -13.41
CA SER A 114 -10.51 -4.06 -14.62
C SER A 114 -11.07 -5.48 -14.54
N ALA A 115 -12.40 -5.59 -14.61
CA ALA A 115 -13.13 -6.85 -14.58
C ALA A 115 -12.66 -7.84 -15.67
#